data_AF-A0A0J6FYS1-F1
#
_entry.id   AF-A0A0J6FYS1-F1
#
_cell.length_a   1.000
_cell.length_b   1.000
_cell.length_c   1.000
_cell.angle_alpha   90.00
_cell.angle_beta   90.00
_cell.angle_gamma   90.00
#
_symmetry.space_group_name_H-M   'P 1'
#
loop_
_entity.id
_entity.type
_entity.pdbx_description
1 polymer ?
#
loop_
_entity_poly.entity_id
_entity_poly.type
_entity_poly.pdbx_seq_one_letter_code
_entity_poly.pdbx_strand_id
1 'polypeptide(L)'
;MLTSMKKFLSTLDQPLQAKSGKEKALTVLSVIGFILLLYLVAFSPFMFRLFLTCLGVGVSLYVIKKIQDFDKLLKGEEIKSGSKAANDQLSFSLTKPIEEVEVEEAEEAEKELELERINSDKTLLFEELLSKADLDELEKENYRNRMQQKESESNRIKQDILLFKDRIQKAVSDKKSLFIKETPDMKLVAELIGLESVESSSHIQLNEELRMIHNDIPEAKRETLLEYEMVNEDFELTRLGYKELMKEVRKLEKRTKQVVEQ
;
A
#
# COMPACT_ATOMS: atom_id res chain seq x y z
N MET A 1 31.73 19.19 -3.68
CA MET A 1 30.48 18.54 -4.15
C MET A 1 29.32 19.52 -4.33
N LEU A 2 29.05 20.44 -3.41
CA LEU A 2 27.99 21.46 -3.52
C LEU A 2 28.12 22.40 -4.75
N THR A 3 29.34 22.67 -5.20
CA THR A 3 29.59 23.56 -6.37
C THR A 3 29.20 22.92 -7.70
N SER A 4 29.25 21.59 -7.81
CA SER A 4 28.84 20.87 -9.03
C SER A 4 27.31 20.69 -9.11
N MET A 5 26.62 20.53 -7.98
CA MET A 5 25.14 20.48 -7.96
C MET A 5 24.51 21.83 -8.30
N LYS A 6 25.09 22.95 -7.83
CA LYS A 6 24.60 24.29 -8.20
C LYS A 6 24.74 24.57 -9.69
N LYS A 7 25.84 24.14 -10.33
CA LYS A 7 26.02 24.25 -11.79
C LYS A 7 25.02 23.39 -12.57
N PHE A 8 24.64 22.23 -12.05
CA PHE A 8 23.67 21.36 -12.72
C PHE A 8 22.24 21.90 -12.64
N LEU A 9 21.85 22.45 -11.48
CA LEU A 9 20.54 23.08 -11.29
C LEU A 9 20.40 24.39 -12.09
N SER A 10 21.47 25.19 -12.21
CA SER A 10 21.44 26.40 -13.07
C SER A 10 21.38 26.10 -14.58
N THR A 11 21.60 24.84 -14.98
CA THR A 11 21.52 24.43 -16.40
C THR A 11 20.11 23.94 -16.77
N LEU A 12 19.27 23.60 -15.78
CA LEU A 12 17.88 23.17 -15.97
C LEU A 12 16.89 24.35 -16.01
N ASP A 13 17.26 25.50 -15.43
CA ASP A 13 16.42 26.69 -15.31
C ASP A 13 16.67 27.72 -16.43
N GLN A 14 17.49 27.39 -17.43
CA GLN A 14 17.68 28.26 -18.60
C GLN A 14 16.60 27.97 -19.65
N PRO A 15 15.71 28.93 -19.97
CA PRO A 15 14.87 28.81 -21.15
C PRO A 15 15.79 28.79 -22.37
N LEU A 16 15.79 27.66 -23.09
CA LEU A 16 16.35 27.39 -24.42
C LEU A 16 16.95 28.61 -25.17
N GLN A 17 18.06 29.14 -24.68
CA GLN A 17 18.89 30.12 -25.39
C GLN A 17 20.30 29.55 -25.50
N ALA A 18 20.40 28.50 -26.32
CA ALA A 18 21.66 27.88 -26.69
C ALA A 18 22.54 28.88 -27.46
N LYS A 19 23.70 29.21 -26.88
CA LYS A 19 24.63 30.23 -27.34
C LYS A 19 25.86 29.59 -27.99
N SER A 20 25.69 28.70 -28.98
CA SER A 20 26.63 28.51 -30.11
C SER A 20 26.05 27.48 -31.10
N GLY A 21 26.41 27.58 -32.40
CA GLY A 21 25.92 26.66 -33.44
C GLY A 21 26.31 25.18 -33.22
N LYS A 22 27.35 24.91 -32.42
CA LYS A 22 27.79 23.54 -32.09
C LYS A 22 26.88 22.87 -31.06
N GLU A 23 26.37 23.62 -30.10
CA GLU A 23 25.43 23.10 -29.08
C GLU A 23 24.06 22.79 -29.69
N LYS A 24 23.60 23.61 -30.66
CA LYS A 24 22.37 23.32 -31.42
C LYS A 24 22.50 22.06 -32.27
N ALA A 25 23.65 21.82 -32.89
CA ALA A 25 23.89 20.59 -33.63
C ALA A 25 23.92 19.36 -32.71
N LEU A 26 24.52 19.49 -31.52
CA LEU A 26 24.58 18.41 -30.54
C LEU A 26 23.19 18.07 -29.97
N THR A 27 22.36 19.06 -29.66
CA THR A 27 20.99 18.83 -29.17
C THR A 27 20.11 18.20 -30.24
N VAL A 28 20.20 18.66 -31.49
CA VAL A 28 19.46 18.05 -32.61
C VAL A 28 19.91 16.61 -32.83
N LEU A 29 21.22 16.32 -32.78
CA LEU A 29 21.74 14.96 -32.95
C LEU A 29 21.35 14.03 -31.79
N SER A 30 21.28 14.56 -30.56
CA SER A 30 20.76 13.84 -29.39
C SER A 30 19.27 13.51 -29.53
N VAL A 31 18.47 14.46 -30.03
CA VAL A 31 17.03 14.26 -30.23
C VAL A 31 16.78 13.23 -31.35
N ILE A 32 17.52 13.31 -32.45
CA ILE A 32 17.45 12.33 -33.54
C ILE A 32 17.88 10.94 -33.05
N GLY A 33 18.97 10.85 -32.28
CA GLY A 33 19.43 9.60 -31.68
C GLY A 33 18.41 9.00 -30.73
N PHE A 34 17.71 9.83 -29.94
CA PHE A 34 16.64 9.38 -29.06
C PHE A 34 15.43 8.85 -29.84
N ILE A 35 15.03 9.52 -30.93
CA ILE A 35 13.94 9.06 -31.80
C ILE A 35 14.31 7.72 -32.48
N LEU A 36 15.55 7.58 -32.96
CA LEU A 36 16.07 6.33 -33.53
C LEU A 36 16.08 5.20 -32.49
N LEU A 37 16.46 5.49 -31.25
CA LEU A 37 16.43 4.53 -30.16
C LEU A 37 14.99 4.08 -29.86
N LEU A 38 14.03 5.00 -29.81
CA LEU A 38 12.61 4.67 -29.66
C LEU A 38 12.07 3.82 -30.81
N TYR A 39 12.49 4.10 -32.05
CA TYR A 39 12.12 3.30 -33.22
C TYR A 39 12.66 1.86 -33.12
N LEU A 40 13.92 1.70 -32.70
CA LEU A 40 14.58 0.41 -32.53
C LEU A 40 13.97 -0.42 -31.38
N VAL A 41 13.53 0.28 -30.32
CA VAL A 41 12.74 -0.28 -29.22
C VAL A 41 11.36 -0.76 -29.70
N ALA A 42 10.69 -0.04 -30.61
CA ALA A 42 9.38 -0.42 -31.12
C ALA A 42 9.41 -1.64 -32.07
N PHE A 43 10.48 -1.82 -32.84
CA PHE A 43 10.56 -2.88 -33.85
C PHE A 43 11.12 -4.22 -33.30
N SER A 44 11.77 -4.20 -32.14
CA SER A 44 12.31 -5.41 -31.49
C SER A 44 11.59 -5.70 -30.16
N PRO A 45 10.80 -6.78 -30.07
CA PRO A 45 10.13 -7.19 -28.84
C PRO A 45 11.09 -7.43 -27.66
N PHE A 46 12.34 -7.80 -27.95
CA PHE A 46 13.38 -7.99 -26.95
C PHE A 46 13.87 -6.65 -26.37
N MET A 47 14.14 -5.66 -27.23
CA MET A 47 14.59 -4.33 -26.80
C MET A 47 13.50 -3.58 -26.03
N PHE A 48 12.23 -3.74 -26.41
CA PHE A 48 11.08 -3.21 -25.68
C PHE A 48 11.00 -3.74 -24.24
N ARG A 49 11.17 -5.06 -24.06
CA ARG A 49 11.16 -5.67 -22.72
C ARG A 49 12.32 -5.17 -21.87
N LEU A 50 13.52 -5.07 -22.43
CA LEU A 50 14.70 -4.55 -21.74
C LEU A 50 14.54 -3.07 -21.36
N PHE A 51 13.96 -2.26 -22.26
CA PHE A 51 13.67 -0.87 -21.99
C PHE A 51 12.66 -0.70 -20.84
N LEU A 52 11.58 -1.49 -20.83
CA LEU A 52 10.58 -1.44 -19.76
C LEU A 52 11.14 -1.90 -18.41
N THR A 53 11.99 -2.93 -18.38
CA THR A 53 12.62 -3.37 -17.13
C THR A 53 13.61 -2.33 -16.62
N CYS A 54 14.45 -1.76 -17.49
CA CYS A 54 15.35 -0.67 -17.11
C CYS A 54 14.60 0.59 -16.67
N LEU A 55 13.50 0.95 -17.32
CA LEU A 55 12.64 2.06 -16.94
C LEU A 55 11.99 1.80 -15.58
N GLY A 56 11.46 0.60 -15.35
CA GLY A 56 10.87 0.19 -14.07
C GLY A 56 11.88 0.26 -12.93
N VAL A 57 13.09 -0.28 -13.12
CA VAL A 57 14.19 -0.19 -12.14
C VAL A 57 14.60 1.28 -11.94
N GLY A 58 14.70 2.06 -13.01
CA GLY A 58 15.05 3.48 -12.94
C GLY A 58 14.03 4.31 -12.16
N VAL A 59 12.73 4.12 -12.42
CA VAL A 59 11.64 4.77 -11.67
C VAL A 59 11.64 4.32 -10.22
N SER A 60 11.84 3.03 -9.95
CA SER A 60 11.92 2.51 -8.58
C SER A 60 13.07 3.16 -7.80
N LEU A 61 14.27 3.23 -8.38
CA LEU A 61 15.41 3.92 -7.78
C LEU A 61 15.17 5.43 -7.61
N TYR A 62 14.50 6.06 -8.57
CA TYR A 62 14.14 7.48 -8.49
C TYR A 62 13.17 7.75 -7.34
N VAL A 63 12.14 6.92 -7.17
CA VAL A 63 11.18 7.02 -6.06
C VAL A 63 11.87 6.80 -4.73
N ILE A 64 12.71 5.76 -4.60
CA ILE A 64 13.50 5.51 -3.38
C ILE A 64 14.39 6.71 -3.05
N LYS A 65 15.07 7.28 -4.05
CA LYS A 65 15.91 8.46 -3.85
C LYS A 65 15.09 9.69 -3.45
N LYS A 66 13.94 9.90 -4.09
CA LYS A 66 13.03 11.01 -3.77
C LYS A 66 12.49 10.88 -2.34
N ILE A 67 12.13 9.68 -1.91
CA ILE A 67 11.73 9.39 -0.53
C ILE A 67 12.87 9.68 0.44
N GLN A 68 14.10 9.25 0.13
CA GLN A 68 15.28 9.57 0.95
C GLN A 68 15.60 11.07 0.99
N ASP A 69 15.36 11.80 -0.10
CA ASP A 69 15.55 13.25 -0.13
C ASP A 69 14.45 13.96 0.67
N PHE A 70 13.20 13.47 0.65
CA PHE A 70 12.14 13.94 1.55
C PHE A 70 12.44 13.63 3.01
N ASP A 71 12.94 12.44 3.32
CA ASP A 71 13.32 12.05 4.69
C ASP A 71 14.52 12.88 5.19
N LYS A 72 15.45 13.25 4.30
CA LYS A 72 16.54 14.20 4.61
C LYS A 72 16.08 15.65 4.77
N LEU A 73 15.01 16.06 4.09
CA LEU A 73 14.41 17.38 4.26
C LEU A 73 13.61 17.45 5.57
N LEU A 74 12.95 16.37 5.97
CA LEU A 74 12.25 16.25 7.25
C LEU A 74 13.22 16.08 8.44
N LYS A 75 14.33 15.36 8.27
CA LYS A 75 15.42 15.24 9.26
C LYS A 75 16.46 16.36 9.17
N GLY A 76 16.14 17.42 8.40
CA GLY A 76 17.04 18.49 7.99
C GLY A 76 17.20 19.65 8.97
N GLU A 77 16.78 19.48 10.23
CA GLU A 77 17.16 20.34 11.35
C GLU A 77 17.46 19.46 12.56
N GLU A 78 18.52 18.64 12.49
CA GLU A 78 19.47 18.40 13.59
C GLU A 78 20.74 17.67 13.05
N ILE A 79 21.82 18.45 12.97
CA ILE A 79 23.23 18.13 13.29
C ILE A 79 23.96 16.98 12.55
N LYS A 80 25.05 17.38 11.88
CA LYS A 80 26.19 16.53 11.51
C LYS A 80 26.90 15.95 12.74
N SER A 81 27.06 14.63 12.82
CA SER A 81 28.35 13.97 13.11
C SER A 81 28.21 12.47 12.88
N GLY A 82 29.19 11.86 12.22
CA GLY A 82 29.08 10.48 11.75
C GLY A 82 29.49 9.43 12.78
N SER A 83 29.11 8.18 12.53
CA SER A 83 30.00 7.02 12.58
C SER A 83 29.26 5.79 12.03
N LYS A 84 30.06 4.78 11.73
CA LYS A 84 29.80 3.58 10.94
C LYS A 84 28.85 2.57 11.60
N ALA A 85 28.22 1.79 10.71
CA ALA A 85 27.93 0.36 10.82
C ALA A 85 27.29 -0.14 12.14
N ALA A 86 25.99 -0.38 12.08
CA ALA A 86 25.37 -1.54 12.72
C ALA A 86 24.09 -1.89 11.94
N ASN A 87 23.84 -3.20 11.81
CA ASN A 87 22.56 -3.76 11.45
C ASN A 87 21.43 -3.03 12.20
N ASP A 88 20.54 -2.37 11.47
CA ASP A 88 19.19 -2.15 11.96
C ASP A 88 18.24 -2.74 10.93
N GLN A 89 17.73 -3.91 11.29
CA GLN A 89 16.46 -4.40 10.82
C GLN A 89 15.45 -3.27 11.03
N LEU A 90 14.97 -2.70 9.93
CA LEU A 90 13.79 -1.86 9.91
C LEU A 90 12.60 -2.77 10.26
N SER A 91 12.43 -3.04 11.56
CA SER A 91 11.16 -3.43 12.14
C SER A 91 10.24 -2.22 12.00
N PHE A 92 9.59 -2.12 10.85
CA PHE A 92 8.40 -1.30 10.71
C PHE A 92 7.34 -1.93 11.60
N SER A 93 7.28 -1.47 12.85
CA SER A 93 6.23 -1.85 13.79
C SER A 93 4.94 -1.25 13.26
N LEU A 94 4.19 -2.06 12.52
CA LEU A 94 2.81 -1.79 12.15
C LEU A 94 1.87 -2.55 13.08
N THR A 95 2.18 -2.56 14.37
CA THR A 95 1.32 -3.10 15.42
C THR A 95 0.52 -1.97 16.04
N LYS A 96 -0.45 -1.44 15.28
CA LYS A 96 -1.68 -0.87 15.86
C LYS A 96 -2.85 -0.78 14.86
N PRO A 97 -3.38 -1.89 14.32
CA PRO A 97 -4.36 -1.80 13.23
C PRO A 97 -5.82 -1.64 13.67
N ILE A 98 -6.13 -1.64 14.97
CA ILE A 98 -7.54 -1.75 15.43
C ILE A 98 -8.04 -0.46 16.08
N GLU A 99 -7.20 0.24 16.83
CA GLU A 99 -7.59 1.50 17.50
C GLU A 99 -7.51 2.71 16.57
N GLU A 100 -6.70 2.66 15.49
CA GLU A 100 -6.59 3.78 14.52
C GLU A 100 -7.76 3.83 13.54
N VAL A 101 -8.42 2.70 13.24
CA VAL A 101 -9.55 2.64 12.29
C VAL A 101 -10.81 3.25 12.89
N GLU A 102 -11.12 2.99 14.16
CA GLU A 102 -12.26 3.63 14.85
C GLU A 102 -12.06 5.15 15.01
N VAL A 103 -10.81 5.60 15.22
CA VAL A 103 -10.49 7.02 15.34
C VAL A 103 -10.59 7.72 13.97
N GLU A 104 -10.15 7.06 12.89
CA GLU A 104 -10.27 7.60 11.53
C GLU A 104 -11.73 7.63 11.05
N GLU A 105 -12.55 6.62 11.38
CA GLU A 105 -14.00 6.62 11.09
C GLU A 105 -14.75 7.72 11.87
N ALA A 106 -14.39 7.95 13.14
CA ALA A 106 -14.96 9.05 13.92
C ALA A 106 -14.58 10.42 13.35
N GLU A 107 -13.33 10.60 12.91
CA GLU A 107 -12.86 11.85 12.31
C GLU A 107 -13.47 12.09 10.91
N GLU A 108 -13.73 11.03 10.14
CA GLU A 108 -14.47 11.09 8.86
C GLU A 108 -15.93 11.52 9.07
N ALA A 109 -16.61 10.97 10.08
CA ALA A 109 -17.99 11.32 10.41
C ALA A 109 -18.13 12.80 10.85
N GLU A 110 -17.18 13.30 11.63
CA GLU A 110 -17.14 14.72 12.01
C GLU A 110 -16.94 15.64 10.80
N LYS A 111 -16.04 15.27 9.88
CA LYS A 111 -15.80 16.01 8.62
C LYS A 111 -17.01 15.98 7.69
N GLU A 112 -17.77 14.89 7.68
CA GLU A 112 -19.01 14.81 6.89
C GLU A 112 -20.09 15.75 7.42
N LEU A 113 -20.27 15.82 8.75
CA LEU A 113 -21.16 16.78 9.40
C LEU A 113 -20.74 18.23 9.14
N GLU A 114 -19.44 18.52 9.16
CA GLU A 114 -18.92 19.85 8.83
C GLU A 114 -19.19 20.22 7.37
N LEU A 115 -19.01 19.29 6.43
CA LEU A 115 -19.35 19.48 5.02
C LEU A 115 -20.84 19.72 4.80
N GLU A 116 -21.71 19.06 5.57
CA GLU A 116 -23.16 19.29 5.50
C GLU A 116 -23.53 20.70 5.97
N ARG A 117 -22.93 21.17 7.08
CA ARG A 117 -23.09 22.56 7.56
C ARG A 117 -22.62 23.59 6.54
N ILE A 118 -21.45 23.37 5.93
CA ILE A 118 -20.93 24.27 4.88
C ILE A 118 -21.88 24.31 3.68
N ASN A 119 -22.46 23.17 3.29
CA ASN A 119 -23.43 23.11 2.21
C ASN A 119 -24.73 23.86 2.57
N SER A 120 -25.24 23.72 3.80
CA SER A 120 -26.42 24.47 4.23
C SER A 120 -26.17 25.98 4.23
N ASP A 121 -25.01 26.40 4.73
CA ASP A 121 -24.62 27.81 4.78
C ASP A 121 -24.46 28.40 3.37
N LYS A 122 -23.88 27.61 2.45
CA LYS A 122 -23.77 27.98 1.04
C LYS A 122 -25.15 28.18 0.41
N THR A 123 -26.11 27.28 0.67
CA THR A 123 -27.48 27.40 0.14
C THR A 123 -28.18 28.64 0.71
N LEU A 124 -28.03 28.92 2.01
CA LEU A 124 -28.57 30.12 2.63
C LEU A 124 -27.97 31.41 2.04
N LEU A 125 -26.66 31.44 1.83
CA LEU A 125 -25.98 32.57 1.19
C LEU A 125 -26.46 32.77 -0.26
N PHE A 126 -26.70 31.68 -1.00
CA PHE A 126 -27.24 31.76 -2.36
C PHE A 126 -28.66 32.31 -2.40
N GLU A 127 -29.54 31.88 -1.49
CA GLU A 127 -30.90 32.43 -1.38
C GLU A 127 -30.88 33.90 -0.95
N GLU A 128 -29.97 34.29 -0.05
CA GLU A 128 -29.77 35.70 0.32
C GLU A 128 -29.33 36.53 -0.89
N LEU A 129 -28.38 36.03 -1.70
CA LEU A 129 -27.93 36.70 -2.92
C LEU A 129 -29.04 36.78 -3.97
N LEU A 130 -29.82 35.73 -4.19
CA LEU A 130 -30.96 35.73 -5.10
C LEU A 130 -32.07 36.68 -4.64
N SER A 131 -32.26 36.83 -3.33
CA SER A 131 -33.26 37.75 -2.77
C SER A 131 -32.86 39.22 -2.95
N LYS A 132 -31.55 39.53 -2.83
CA LYS A 132 -31.00 40.89 -2.98
C LYS A 132 -30.72 41.25 -4.43
N ALA A 133 -30.61 40.27 -5.32
CA ALA A 133 -30.41 40.49 -6.73
C ALA A 133 -31.73 40.95 -7.38
N ASP A 134 -31.62 42.03 -8.17
CA ASP A 134 -32.71 42.56 -8.99
C ASP A 134 -32.82 41.72 -10.27
N LEU A 135 -33.31 40.49 -10.11
CA LEU A 135 -33.53 39.51 -11.17
C LEU A 135 -35.03 39.23 -11.32
N ASP A 136 -35.46 38.89 -12.52
CA ASP A 136 -36.83 38.44 -12.77
C ASP A 136 -37.11 37.10 -12.09
N GLU A 137 -38.36 36.89 -11.67
CA GLU A 137 -38.75 35.69 -10.90
C GLU A 137 -38.49 34.38 -11.66
N LEU A 138 -38.62 34.42 -13.00
CA LEU A 138 -38.34 33.29 -13.88
C LEU A 138 -36.84 32.95 -13.92
N GLU A 139 -35.96 33.96 -13.87
CA GLU A 139 -34.51 33.74 -13.79
C GLU A 139 -34.12 33.17 -12.43
N LYS A 140 -34.72 33.67 -11.33
CA LYS A 140 -34.53 33.13 -9.97
C LYS A 140 -34.92 31.66 -9.89
N GLU A 141 -36.07 31.28 -10.47
CA GLU A 141 -36.51 29.89 -10.53
C GLU A 141 -35.55 29.00 -11.34
N ASN A 142 -35.01 29.52 -12.46
CA ASN A 142 -34.00 28.81 -13.24
C ASN A 142 -32.71 28.59 -12.44
N TYR A 143 -32.24 29.59 -11.69
CA TYR A 143 -31.07 29.43 -10.82
C TYR A 143 -31.30 28.42 -9.69
N ARG A 144 -32.48 28.41 -9.07
CA ARG A 144 -32.88 27.40 -8.07
C ARG A 144 -32.88 25.99 -8.66
N ASN A 145 -33.47 25.81 -9.85
CA ASN A 145 -33.48 24.53 -10.55
C ASN A 145 -32.06 24.04 -10.90
N ARG A 146 -31.17 24.93 -11.36
CA ARG A 146 -29.77 24.59 -11.64
C ARG A 146 -29.00 24.24 -10.36
N MET A 147 -29.29 24.92 -9.24
CA MET A 147 -28.71 24.61 -7.94
C MET A 147 -29.10 23.19 -7.50
N GLN A 148 -30.39 22.87 -7.56
CA GLN A 148 -30.90 21.54 -7.20
C GLN A 148 -30.32 20.42 -8.08
N GLN A 149 -30.19 20.66 -9.40
CA GLN A 149 -29.53 19.72 -10.30
C GLN A 149 -28.07 19.48 -9.89
N LYS A 150 -27.31 20.53 -9.60
CA LYS A 150 -25.90 20.41 -9.21
C LYS A 150 -25.72 19.74 -7.85
N GLU A 151 -26.65 19.96 -6.93
CA GLU A 151 -26.67 19.26 -5.65
C GLU A 151 -26.92 17.75 -5.84
N SER A 152 -27.86 17.38 -6.71
CA SER A 152 -28.11 15.97 -7.05
C SER A 152 -26.90 15.28 -7.70
N GLU A 153 -26.19 15.98 -8.60
CA GLU A 153 -24.94 15.50 -9.21
C GLU A 153 -23.83 15.34 -8.15
N SER A 154 -23.68 16.31 -7.26
CA SER A 154 -22.70 16.25 -6.17
C SER A 154 -22.95 15.06 -5.24
N ASN A 155 -24.20 14.81 -4.86
CA ASN A 155 -24.56 13.68 -4.00
C ASN A 155 -24.28 12.34 -4.68
N ARG A 156 -24.55 12.24 -5.99
CA ARG A 156 -24.20 11.06 -6.77
C ARG A 156 -22.70 10.80 -6.81
N ILE A 157 -21.89 11.85 -7.02
CA ILE A 157 -20.42 11.73 -7.03
C ILE A 157 -19.90 11.29 -5.65
N LYS A 158 -20.44 11.82 -4.55
CA LYS A 158 -20.10 11.37 -3.20
C LYS A 158 -20.34 9.87 -3.02
N GLN A 159 -21.50 9.37 -3.44
CA GLN A 159 -21.82 7.94 -3.39
C GLN A 159 -20.85 7.10 -4.24
N ASP A 160 -20.51 7.56 -5.45
CA ASP A 160 -19.56 6.87 -6.32
C ASP A 160 -18.15 6.79 -5.70
N ILE A 161 -17.72 7.84 -4.99
CA ILE A 161 -16.45 7.86 -4.25
C ILE A 161 -16.46 6.87 -3.09
N LEU A 162 -17.54 6.81 -2.30
CA LEU A 162 -17.67 5.84 -1.21
C LEU A 162 -17.59 4.40 -1.73
N LEU A 163 -18.34 4.09 -2.79
CA LEU A 163 -18.28 2.77 -3.45
C LEU A 163 -16.89 2.47 -4.03
N PHE A 164 -16.16 3.49 -4.48
CA PHE A 164 -14.79 3.32 -4.97
C PHE A 164 -13.80 3.08 -3.82
N LYS A 165 -13.93 3.78 -2.69
CA LYS A 165 -13.16 3.54 -1.45
C LYS A 165 -13.33 2.08 -1.00
N ASP A 166 -14.57 1.60 -0.92
CA ASP A 166 -14.89 0.22 -0.52
C ASP A 166 -14.23 -0.81 -1.44
N ARG A 167 -14.27 -0.57 -2.77
CA ARG A 167 -13.63 -1.45 -3.76
C ARG A 167 -12.11 -1.47 -3.61
N ILE A 168 -11.48 -0.33 -3.33
CA ILE A 168 -10.04 -0.26 -3.08
C ILE A 168 -9.70 -1.01 -1.79
N GLN A 169 -10.41 -0.73 -0.70
CA GLN A 169 -10.17 -1.37 0.59
C GLN A 169 -10.29 -2.89 0.47
N LYS A 170 -11.33 -3.38 -0.21
CA LYS A 170 -11.48 -4.81 -0.51
C LYS A 170 -10.33 -5.36 -1.34
N ALA A 171 -9.94 -4.68 -2.41
CA ALA A 171 -8.82 -5.12 -3.26
C ALA A 171 -7.45 -5.08 -2.54
N VAL A 172 -7.27 -4.19 -1.57
CA VAL A 172 -6.07 -4.12 -0.73
C VAL A 172 -6.09 -5.22 0.31
N SER A 173 -7.21 -5.49 0.98
CA SER A 173 -7.35 -6.60 1.93
C SER A 173 -7.13 -7.95 1.25
N ASP A 174 -7.72 -8.17 0.07
CA ASP A 174 -7.52 -9.39 -0.73
C ASP A 174 -6.04 -9.57 -1.10
N LYS A 175 -5.32 -8.49 -1.38
CA LYS A 175 -3.89 -8.49 -1.71
C LYS A 175 -2.97 -8.50 -0.50
N LYS A 176 -3.39 -8.08 0.69
CA LYS A 176 -2.59 -8.13 1.93
C LYS A 176 -2.15 -9.57 2.21
N SER A 177 -3.02 -10.55 1.92
CA SER A 177 -2.70 -11.99 1.92
C SER A 177 -1.53 -12.38 0.99
N LEU A 178 -1.26 -11.59 -0.06
CA LEU A 178 -0.17 -11.81 -1.02
C LEU A 178 1.11 -11.03 -0.65
N PHE A 179 1.02 -10.00 0.20
CA PHE A 179 2.14 -9.11 0.52
C PHE A 179 2.69 -9.26 1.94
N ILE A 180 1.92 -9.81 2.89
CA ILE A 180 2.44 -10.24 4.20
C ILE A 180 2.45 -11.76 4.18
N LYS A 181 3.59 -12.31 3.76
CA LYS A 181 3.85 -13.74 3.82
C LYS A 181 4.27 -14.12 5.24
N GLU A 182 3.46 -13.81 6.25
CA GLU A 182 3.52 -14.58 7.48
C GLU A 182 2.83 -15.91 7.16
N THR A 183 3.62 -16.87 6.69
CA THR A 183 3.10 -18.21 6.47
C THR A 183 2.53 -18.71 7.79
N PRO A 184 1.29 -19.23 7.82
CA PRO A 184 0.74 -19.83 9.02
C PRO A 184 1.71 -20.89 9.53
N ASP A 185 2.17 -20.73 10.77
CA ASP A 185 3.29 -21.50 11.31
C ASP A 185 2.80 -22.84 11.88
N MET A 186 2.26 -23.69 10.99
CA MET A 186 1.90 -25.07 11.31
C MET A 186 3.11 -25.91 11.72
N LYS A 187 4.32 -25.45 11.41
CA LYS A 187 5.56 -26.09 11.84
C LYS A 187 5.77 -25.92 13.33
N LEU A 188 5.57 -24.72 13.88
CA LEU A 188 5.61 -24.48 15.33
C LEU A 188 4.57 -25.33 16.06
N VAL A 189 3.34 -25.41 15.55
CA VAL A 189 2.27 -26.24 16.15
C VAL A 189 2.67 -27.72 16.15
N ALA A 190 3.20 -28.23 15.03
CA ALA A 190 3.68 -29.61 14.95
C ALA A 190 4.84 -29.91 15.91
N GLU A 191 5.74 -28.94 16.15
CA GLU A 191 6.85 -29.08 17.10
C GLU A 191 6.39 -29.06 18.56
N LEU A 192 5.39 -28.23 18.90
CA LEU A 192 4.83 -28.12 20.24
C LEU A 192 3.96 -29.33 20.63
N ILE A 193 3.17 -29.85 19.69
CA ILE A 193 2.35 -31.07 19.92
C ILE A 193 3.24 -32.33 19.93
N GLY A 194 4.28 -32.34 19.09
CA GLY A 194 5.18 -33.48 18.93
C GLY A 194 4.77 -34.38 17.76
N LEU A 195 5.76 -34.74 16.93
CA LEU A 195 5.54 -35.45 15.66
C LEU A 195 4.84 -36.80 15.84
N GLU A 196 5.22 -37.55 16.87
CA GLU A 196 4.63 -38.87 17.15
C GLU A 196 3.18 -38.78 17.62
N SER A 197 2.86 -37.72 18.36
CA SER A 197 1.49 -37.49 18.82
C SER A 197 0.61 -37.13 17.63
N VAL A 198 1.06 -36.27 16.73
CA VAL A 198 0.24 -35.83 15.58
C VAL A 198 -0.06 -36.95 14.59
N GLU A 199 0.87 -37.89 14.37
CA GLU A 199 0.65 -38.99 13.41
C GLU A 199 -0.27 -40.09 13.98
N SER A 200 -0.23 -40.31 15.30
CA SER A 200 -0.93 -41.41 15.96
C SER A 200 -2.28 -41.03 16.58
N SER A 201 -2.51 -39.74 16.82
CA SER A 201 -3.71 -39.23 17.47
C SER A 201 -4.90 -39.05 16.52
N SER A 202 -6.09 -39.14 17.09
CA SER A 202 -7.34 -38.78 16.40
C SER A 202 -7.54 -37.27 16.36
N HIS A 203 -8.37 -36.76 15.45
CA HIS A 203 -8.69 -35.32 15.35
C HIS A 203 -9.19 -34.71 16.67
N ILE A 204 -9.90 -35.49 17.49
CA ILE A 204 -10.40 -35.06 18.80
C ILE A 204 -9.24 -34.85 19.77
N GLN A 205 -8.32 -35.81 19.84
CA GLN A 205 -7.12 -35.73 20.70
C GLN A 205 -6.20 -34.59 20.27
N LEU A 206 -6.05 -34.36 18.96
CA LEU A 206 -5.30 -33.21 18.43
C LEU A 206 -5.88 -31.87 18.88
N ASN A 207 -7.21 -31.75 18.92
CA ASN A 207 -7.85 -30.52 19.41
C ASN A 207 -7.63 -30.33 20.91
N GLU A 208 -7.62 -31.41 21.70
CA GLU A 208 -7.29 -31.35 23.13
C GLU A 208 -5.83 -30.92 23.33
N GLU A 209 -4.89 -31.51 22.59
CA GLU A 209 -3.47 -31.15 22.65
C GLU A 209 -3.23 -29.71 22.17
N LEU A 210 -3.92 -29.28 21.11
CA LEU A 210 -3.85 -27.91 20.61
C LEU A 210 -4.35 -26.89 21.65
N ARG A 211 -5.39 -27.24 22.41
CA ARG A 211 -5.88 -26.42 23.52
C ARG A 211 -4.88 -26.37 24.68
N MET A 212 -4.16 -27.45 24.96
CA MET A 212 -3.14 -27.46 26.00
C MET A 212 -1.97 -26.54 25.66
N ILE A 213 -1.52 -26.52 24.40
CA ILE A 213 -0.41 -25.67 23.94
C ILE A 213 -0.83 -24.25 23.55
N HIS A 214 -2.12 -23.90 23.69
CA HIS A 214 -2.65 -22.59 23.28
C HIS A 214 -1.83 -21.42 23.86
N ASN A 215 -1.47 -21.51 25.15
CA ASN A 215 -0.73 -20.45 25.83
C ASN A 215 0.77 -20.44 25.48
N ASP A 216 1.29 -21.55 24.94
CA ASP A 216 2.69 -21.68 24.51
C ASP A 216 2.92 -21.11 23.11
N ILE A 217 1.86 -21.02 22.30
CA ILE A 217 1.90 -20.36 20.99
C ILE A 217 1.84 -18.84 21.19
N PRO A 218 2.77 -18.04 20.63
CA PRO A 218 2.70 -16.58 20.70
C PRO A 218 1.37 -16.04 20.15
N GLU A 219 0.83 -14.99 20.77
CA GLU A 219 -0.47 -14.41 20.41
C GLU A 219 -0.57 -14.02 18.93
N ALA A 220 0.45 -13.35 18.41
CA ALA A 220 0.55 -13.00 16.99
C ALA A 220 0.44 -14.25 16.07
N LYS A 221 0.97 -15.40 16.50
CA LYS A 221 0.84 -16.64 15.73
C LYS A 221 -0.55 -17.23 15.84
N ARG A 222 -1.19 -17.19 17.00
CA ARG A 222 -2.60 -17.64 17.14
C ARG A 222 -3.53 -16.85 16.23
N GLU A 223 -3.36 -15.52 16.16
CA GLU A 223 -4.13 -14.66 15.27
C GLU A 223 -3.93 -15.05 13.80
N THR A 224 -2.68 -15.30 13.36
CA THR A 224 -2.45 -15.79 12.01
C THR A 224 -3.10 -17.15 11.76
N LEU A 225 -3.14 -18.06 12.74
CA LEU A 225 -3.80 -19.36 12.53
C LEU A 225 -5.31 -19.22 12.34
N LEU A 226 -5.94 -18.26 13.02
CA LEU A 226 -7.34 -17.91 12.86
C LEU A 226 -7.60 -17.21 11.51
N GLU A 227 -6.79 -16.21 11.16
CA GLU A 227 -6.92 -15.44 9.90
C GLU A 227 -6.80 -16.34 8.66
N TYR A 228 -5.91 -17.34 8.71
CA TYR A 228 -5.72 -18.30 7.62
C TYR A 228 -6.65 -19.53 7.69
N GLU A 229 -7.69 -19.50 8.53
CA GLU A 229 -8.68 -20.58 8.71
C GLU A 229 -8.05 -21.94 9.03
N MET A 230 -6.88 -21.96 9.66
CA MET A 230 -6.23 -23.20 10.10
C MET A 230 -6.91 -23.74 11.37
N VAL A 231 -7.40 -22.83 12.20
CA VAL A 231 -8.19 -23.12 13.40
C VAL A 231 -9.49 -22.31 13.38
N ASN A 232 -10.53 -22.78 14.05
CA ASN A 232 -11.79 -22.06 14.23
C ASN A 232 -11.74 -21.12 15.46
N GLU A 233 -12.84 -20.39 15.72
CA GLU A 233 -12.97 -19.46 16.86
C GLU A 233 -12.73 -20.14 18.23
N ASP A 234 -13.04 -21.44 18.36
CA ASP A 234 -12.78 -22.25 19.55
C ASP A 234 -11.36 -22.84 19.62
N PHE A 235 -10.49 -22.38 18.72
CA PHE A 235 -9.11 -22.82 18.52
C PHE A 235 -8.96 -24.34 18.25
N GLU A 236 -9.92 -24.92 17.54
CA GLU A 236 -9.92 -26.30 17.05
C GLU A 236 -9.45 -26.36 15.60
N LEU A 237 -8.76 -27.44 15.22
CA LEU A 237 -8.26 -27.61 13.85
C LEU A 237 -9.40 -27.71 12.84
N THR A 238 -9.36 -26.85 11.83
CA THR A 238 -10.21 -27.01 10.64
C THR A 238 -9.69 -28.13 9.75
N ARG A 239 -10.48 -28.50 8.74
CA ARG A 239 -10.05 -29.47 7.71
C ARG A 239 -8.79 -29.00 6.95
N LEU A 240 -8.63 -27.69 6.77
CA LEU A 240 -7.46 -27.10 6.11
C LEU A 240 -6.24 -27.15 7.04
N GLY A 241 -6.43 -26.75 8.32
CA GLY A 241 -5.39 -26.82 9.34
C GLY A 241 -4.82 -28.22 9.53
N TYR A 242 -5.69 -29.22 9.68
CA TYR A 242 -5.28 -30.62 9.81
C TYR A 242 -4.45 -31.10 8.62
N LYS A 243 -4.85 -30.74 7.39
CA LYS A 243 -4.15 -31.15 6.17
C LYS A 243 -2.75 -30.53 6.08
N GLU A 244 -2.60 -29.24 6.40
CA GLU A 244 -1.30 -28.58 6.39
C GLU A 244 -0.42 -29.04 7.56
N LEU A 245 -0.99 -29.28 8.74
CA LEU A 245 -0.28 -29.86 9.89
C LEU A 245 0.34 -31.22 9.52
N MET A 246 -0.45 -32.15 8.97
CA MET A 246 0.05 -33.46 8.54
C MET A 246 1.13 -33.38 7.46
N LYS A 247 1.04 -32.38 6.58
CA LYS A 247 2.03 -32.15 5.53
C LYS A 247 3.35 -31.62 6.10
N GLU A 248 3.31 -30.76 7.11
CA GLU A 248 4.51 -30.30 7.81
C GLU A 248 5.14 -31.42 8.64
N VAL A 249 4.36 -32.23 9.37
CA VAL A 249 4.88 -33.41 10.10
C VAL A 249 5.64 -34.36 9.17
N ARG A 250 5.06 -34.72 8.02
CA ARG A 250 5.72 -35.57 7.01
C ARG A 250 7.01 -34.96 6.45
N LYS A 251 7.12 -33.63 6.38
CA LYS A 251 8.35 -32.95 5.95
C LYS A 251 9.40 -32.98 7.07
N LEU A 252 8.98 -32.76 8.32
CA LEU A 252 9.86 -32.79 9.47
C LEU A 252 10.44 -34.18 9.69
N GLU A 253 9.63 -35.24 9.61
CA GLU A 253 10.10 -36.63 9.67
C GLU A 253 11.17 -36.97 8.62
N LYS A 254 10.97 -36.54 7.38
CA LYS A 254 11.96 -36.78 6.31
C LYS A 254 13.28 -36.10 6.61
N ARG A 255 13.24 -34.93 7.26
CA ARG A 255 14.45 -34.20 7.67
C ARG A 255 15.13 -34.88 8.86
N THR A 256 14.39 -35.33 9.87
CA THR A 256 14.97 -36.06 11.01
C THR A 256 15.57 -37.40 10.58
N LYS A 257 14.92 -38.15 9.68
CA LYS A 257 15.47 -39.41 9.13
C LYS A 257 16.78 -39.19 8.35
N GLN A 258 16.91 -38.09 7.59
CA GLN A 258 18.14 -37.74 6.85
C GLN A 258 19.32 -37.33 7.75
N VAL A 259 19.05 -36.77 8.93
CA VAL A 259 20.10 -36.35 9.89
C VAL A 259 20.63 -37.53 10.70
N VAL A 260 19.83 -38.59 10.89
CA VAL A 260 20.22 -39.80 11.63
C VAL A 260 21.01 -40.80 10.78
N GLU A 261 20.93 -40.71 9.44
CA GLU A 261 21.70 -41.54 8.50
C GLU A 261 23.06 -40.95 8.07
N GLN A 262 23.48 -39.81 8.65
CA GLN A 262 24.83 -39.22 8.47
C GLN A 262 25.68 -39.41 9.73
#